data_AF-A0A8J4U660-F1
#
_entry.id   AF-A0A8J4U660-F1
#
_cell.length_a   1.000
_cell.length_b   1.000
_cell.length_c   1.000
_cell.angle_alpha   90.00
_cell.angle_beta   90.00
_cell.angle_gamma   90.00
#
_symmetry.space_group_name_H-M   'P 1'
#
loop_
_entity.id
_entity.type
_entity.pdbx_description
1 polymer ?
#
loop_
_entity_poly.entity_id
_entity_poly.type
_entity_poly.pdbx_seq_one_letter_code
_entity_poly.pdbx_strand_id
1 'polypeptide(L)'
;LNTSAGRCYRPTAVCVVLLCVLVLTAITVLWIKFTNLMTENDQLQTRCNTLTIERDQLQTSYNTLTIERDQLQTSHHNLTIERDQLQTSYNTLTIERDQLKTSHHNLTIERDQLQTHYTKLTIERDQLQTSYNNMTIERDQLQTSYNTLTIERDLLQASYNNMTIERDQLQTSNNNLTIERDQLQTSNNNLAIEGDQLQTSYTKLNIDRDQLQTSYNNMTIEGDQLQTSYNNMTIEGDQLKTSCKTLTIEKDQIKASNNNMTIERDQLQTSYNNLTIDRDQLQTSYNNMTIEGDQLQTSYNNMTIEGDQLKTSCKTLTIEKDQIKASNNNMTIERDQLQTSYNNLTIERDQLQTSYNLLTIERDQLQTSYNNLTIDRDQLQASYNNLTIERDQLQTSYNNLTIERDQLQTSYNLLTIERDQLQASYNNLTIERDRIQTSHNKLNIDRDQLQTSYNNMTIEGESCQCNYMLVIKALKQGWRFFSSSLYYISAYMTNWTESRQDCRERGADLVIIKSAEEQEFIIKLLGDNKQAWIGLIDTVGKWKWVDDTELTSG
;
A
#
# COMPACT_ATOMS: atom_id res chain seq x y z
N LEU A 1 -28.43 172.29 -63.05
CA LEU A 1 -29.39 172.16 -64.16
C LEU A 1 -28.95 170.98 -65.05
N ASN A 2 -29.83 170.00 -65.18
CA ASN A 2 -30.01 169.03 -66.27
C ASN A 2 -28.97 167.96 -66.67
N THR A 3 -29.39 166.71 -66.41
CA THR A 3 -29.56 165.54 -67.32
C THR A 3 -28.39 164.70 -67.87
N SER A 4 -28.63 163.38 -67.78
CA SER A 4 -28.34 162.25 -68.71
C SER A 4 -26.99 161.52 -68.71
N ALA A 5 -27.07 160.27 -68.21
CA ALA A 5 -26.72 158.98 -68.85
C ALA A 5 -25.26 158.64 -69.26
N GLY A 6 -24.80 157.47 -68.76
CA GLY A 6 -24.12 156.46 -69.59
C GLY A 6 -22.68 156.02 -69.23
N ARG A 7 -22.56 154.79 -68.69
CA ARG A 7 -21.46 153.76 -68.83
C ARG A 7 -20.01 154.20 -68.47
N CYS A 8 -19.15 153.42 -67.79
CA CYS A 8 -18.68 152.07 -68.12
C CYS A 8 -17.58 151.59 -67.11
N TYR A 9 -17.72 150.37 -66.57
CA TYR A 9 -16.71 149.34 -66.25
C TYR A 9 -15.33 149.62 -65.60
N ARG A 10 -15.13 148.93 -64.44
CA ARG A 10 -13.92 148.22 -63.88
C ARG A 10 -13.55 148.68 -62.45
N PRO A 11 -14.23 148.12 -61.42
CA PRO A 11 -13.58 147.08 -60.59
C PRO A 11 -14.50 145.89 -60.24
N THR A 12 -15.73 145.84 -60.76
CA THR A 12 -16.67 144.71 -60.56
C THR A 12 -16.21 143.42 -61.21
N ALA A 13 -15.46 143.48 -62.33
CA ALA A 13 -14.84 142.29 -62.92
C ALA A 13 -13.73 141.71 -62.04
N VAL A 14 -12.98 142.54 -61.30
CA VAL A 14 -11.91 142.08 -60.40
C VAL A 14 -12.51 141.46 -59.15
N CYS A 15 -13.58 142.02 -58.58
CA CYS A 15 -14.29 141.43 -57.43
C CYS A 15 -15.05 140.14 -57.77
N VAL A 16 -15.68 140.04 -58.95
CA VAL A 16 -16.36 138.79 -59.38
C VAL A 16 -15.34 137.71 -59.72
N VAL A 17 -14.20 138.06 -60.33
CA VAL A 17 -13.10 137.09 -60.57
C VAL A 17 -12.45 136.68 -59.24
N LEU A 18 -12.21 137.60 -58.30
CA LEU A 18 -11.71 137.25 -56.94
C LEU A 18 -12.70 136.39 -56.17
N LEU A 19 -14.00 136.69 -56.21
CA LEU A 19 -15.03 135.85 -55.60
C LEU A 19 -15.12 134.49 -56.29
N CYS A 20 -15.05 134.42 -57.62
CA CYS A 20 -15.00 133.15 -58.34
C CYS A 20 -13.74 132.36 -58.01
N VAL A 21 -12.58 133.00 -57.87
CA VAL A 21 -11.33 132.33 -57.46
C VAL A 21 -11.44 131.86 -56.01
N LEU A 22 -12.00 132.66 -55.09
CA LEU A 22 -12.21 132.26 -53.69
C LEU A 22 -13.26 131.15 -53.54
N VAL A 23 -14.31 131.16 -54.35
CA VAL A 23 -15.33 130.09 -54.38
C VAL A 23 -14.74 128.84 -55.02
N LEU A 24 -13.96 128.95 -56.09
CA LEU A 24 -13.27 127.82 -56.70
C LEU A 24 -12.22 127.23 -55.76
N THR A 25 -11.44 128.04 -55.02
CA THR A 25 -10.49 127.52 -54.03
C THR A 25 -11.20 126.89 -52.84
N ALA A 26 -12.33 127.45 -52.38
CA ALA A 26 -13.14 126.83 -51.35
C ALA A 26 -13.72 125.48 -51.82
N ILE A 27 -14.24 125.40 -53.06
CA ILE A 27 -14.77 124.16 -53.65
C ILE A 27 -13.66 123.13 -53.84
N THR A 28 -12.47 123.51 -54.31
CA THR A 28 -11.36 122.57 -54.48
C THR A 28 -10.83 122.08 -53.13
N VAL A 29 -10.73 122.94 -52.11
CA VAL A 29 -10.38 122.52 -50.74
C VAL A 29 -11.46 121.61 -50.14
N LEU A 30 -12.74 121.91 -50.36
CA LEU A 30 -13.84 121.06 -49.89
C LEU A 30 -13.83 119.69 -50.60
N TRP A 31 -13.54 119.68 -51.90
CA TRP A 31 -13.43 118.46 -52.68
C TRP A 31 -12.24 117.62 -52.22
N ILE A 32 -11.06 118.24 -51.98
CA ILE A 32 -9.89 117.56 -51.40
C ILE A 32 -10.20 117.02 -50.00
N LYS A 33 -10.90 117.80 -49.16
CA LYS A 33 -11.30 117.35 -47.82
C LYS A 33 -12.32 116.21 -47.88
N PHE A 34 -13.25 116.25 -48.84
CA PHE A 34 -14.23 115.20 -49.08
C PHE A 34 -13.60 113.92 -49.63
N THR A 35 -12.63 114.03 -50.56
CA THR A 35 -11.88 112.87 -51.07
C THR A 35 -10.98 112.27 -50.00
N ASN A 36 -10.33 113.08 -49.14
CA ASN A 36 -9.63 112.57 -47.95
C ASN A 36 -10.58 111.86 -46.98
N LEU A 37 -11.76 112.44 -46.70
CA LEU A 37 -12.76 111.80 -45.82
C LEU A 37 -13.28 110.48 -46.40
N MET A 38 -13.52 110.42 -47.72
CA MET A 38 -13.90 109.17 -48.39
C MET A 38 -12.78 108.14 -48.30
N THR A 39 -11.53 108.55 -48.49
CA THR A 39 -10.37 107.65 -48.37
C THR A 39 -10.21 107.14 -46.93
N GLU A 40 -10.37 107.99 -45.92
CA GLU A 40 -10.36 107.59 -44.51
C GLU A 40 -11.52 106.64 -44.18
N ASN A 41 -12.71 106.89 -44.73
CA ASN A 41 -13.87 106.02 -44.55
C ASN A 41 -13.69 104.66 -45.21
N ASP A 42 -13.12 104.62 -46.43
CA ASP A 42 -12.78 103.37 -47.12
C ASP A 42 -11.69 102.58 -46.38
N GLN A 43 -10.70 103.27 -45.80
CA GLN A 43 -9.69 102.67 -44.92
C GLN A 43 -10.29 102.12 -43.63
N LEU A 44 -11.21 102.86 -43.00
CA LEU A 44 -11.96 102.42 -41.82
C LEU A 44 -12.85 101.22 -42.13
N GLN A 45 -13.55 101.22 -43.26
CA GLN A 45 -14.36 100.12 -43.73
C GLN A 45 -13.51 98.87 -43.97
N THR A 46 -12.34 99.03 -44.60
CA THR A 46 -11.37 97.95 -44.80
C THR A 46 -10.91 97.40 -43.45
N ARG A 47 -10.57 98.26 -42.48
CA ARG A 47 -10.17 97.85 -41.12
C ARG A 47 -11.28 97.11 -40.37
N CYS A 48 -12.53 97.57 -40.47
CA CYS A 48 -13.69 96.88 -39.89
C CYS A 48 -13.92 95.50 -40.52
N ASN A 49 -13.75 95.39 -41.83
CA ASN A 49 -13.84 94.11 -42.54
C ASN A 49 -12.71 93.17 -42.10
N THR A 50 -11.46 93.64 -42.02
CA THR A 50 -10.31 92.86 -41.54
C THR A 50 -10.52 92.38 -40.09
N LEU A 51 -10.93 93.27 -39.18
CA LEU A 51 -11.20 92.90 -37.79
C LEU A 51 -12.36 91.91 -37.65
N THR A 52 -13.35 91.96 -38.57
CA THR A 52 -14.43 90.98 -38.60
C THR A 52 -13.93 89.61 -39.02
N ILE A 53 -13.08 89.54 -40.05
CA ILE A 53 -12.44 88.29 -40.48
C ILE A 53 -11.56 87.71 -39.36
N GLU A 54 -10.74 88.52 -38.70
CA GLU A 54 -9.91 88.08 -37.59
C GLU A 54 -10.73 87.55 -36.42
N ARG A 55 -11.84 88.21 -36.08
CA ARG A 55 -12.78 87.77 -35.04
C ARG A 55 -13.47 86.45 -35.42
N ASP A 56 -13.88 86.27 -36.67
CA ASP A 56 -14.50 85.02 -37.14
C ASP A 56 -13.47 83.87 -37.18
N GLN A 57 -12.21 84.17 -37.52
CA GLN A 57 -11.10 83.22 -37.41
C GLN A 57 -10.81 82.84 -35.96
N LEU A 58 -10.79 83.82 -35.03
CA LEU A 58 -10.64 83.56 -33.60
C LEU A 58 -11.81 82.73 -33.06
N GLN A 59 -13.04 83.03 -33.49
CA GLN A 59 -14.24 82.29 -33.08
C GLN A 59 -14.17 80.85 -33.57
N THR A 60 -13.72 80.63 -34.81
CA THR A 60 -13.51 79.28 -35.36
C THR A 60 -12.44 78.54 -34.57
N SER A 61 -11.30 79.17 -34.30
CA SER A 61 -10.22 78.59 -33.49
C SER A 61 -10.68 78.25 -32.07
N TYR A 62 -11.44 79.14 -31.41
CA TYR A 62 -12.03 78.91 -30.10
C TYR A 62 -12.99 77.72 -30.09
N ASN A 63 -13.85 77.61 -31.11
CA ASN A 63 -14.77 76.48 -31.25
C ASN A 63 -14.00 75.16 -31.47
N THR A 64 -12.95 75.15 -32.29
CA THR A 64 -12.08 73.99 -32.48
C THR A 64 -11.39 73.57 -31.19
N LEU A 65 -10.79 74.50 -30.45
CA LEU A 65 -10.17 74.25 -29.14
C LEU A 65 -11.17 73.71 -28.11
N THR A 66 -12.42 74.17 -28.17
CA THR A 66 -13.51 73.66 -27.31
C THR A 66 -13.81 72.19 -27.62
N ILE A 67 -13.90 71.83 -28.90
CA ILE A 67 -14.12 70.45 -29.34
C ILE A 67 -12.94 69.56 -28.92
N GLU A 68 -11.69 70.02 -29.13
CA GLU A 68 -10.49 69.28 -28.73
C GLU A 68 -10.43 69.06 -27.22
N ARG A 69 -10.77 70.08 -26.41
CA ARG A 69 -10.88 69.95 -24.96
C ARG A 69 -11.91 68.91 -24.56
N ASP A 70 -13.09 68.92 -25.18
CA ASP A 70 -14.17 68.00 -24.84
C ASP A 70 -13.81 66.55 -25.25
N GLN A 71 -13.11 66.37 -26.37
CA GLN A 71 -12.52 65.09 -26.77
C GLN A 71 -11.45 64.61 -25.78
N LEU A 72 -10.55 65.50 -25.35
CA LEU A 72 -9.51 65.17 -24.38
C LEU A 72 -10.12 64.81 -23.01
N GLN A 73 -11.17 65.52 -22.59
CA GLN A 73 -11.90 65.25 -21.35
C GLN A 73 -12.60 63.88 -21.41
N THR A 74 -13.18 63.52 -22.55
CA THR A 74 -13.76 62.20 -22.79
C THR A 74 -12.70 61.10 -22.73
N SER A 75 -11.55 61.32 -23.38
CA SER A 75 -10.42 60.39 -23.34
C SER A 75 -9.88 60.18 -21.93
N HIS A 76 -9.73 61.27 -21.16
CA HIS A 76 -9.30 61.21 -19.76
C HIS A 76 -10.30 60.44 -18.89
N HIS A 77 -11.61 60.61 -19.12
CA HIS A 77 -12.63 59.86 -18.40
C HIS A 77 -12.55 58.37 -18.71
N ASN A 78 -12.39 57.99 -19.98
CA ASN A 78 -12.23 56.59 -20.38
C ASN A 78 -10.96 55.96 -19.77
N LEU A 79 -9.83 56.67 -19.79
CA LEU A 79 -8.59 56.22 -19.15
C LEU A 79 -8.73 56.06 -17.63
N THR A 80 -9.55 56.91 -16.99
CA THR A 80 -9.86 56.78 -15.56
C THR A 80 -10.64 55.50 -15.28
N ILE A 81 -11.64 55.19 -16.12
CA ILE A 81 -12.41 53.95 -16.02
C ILE A 81 -11.50 52.73 -16.23
N GLU A 82 -10.66 52.74 -17.26
CA GLU A 82 -9.71 51.64 -17.52
C GLU A 82 -8.74 51.43 -16.35
N ARG A 83 -8.20 52.52 -15.79
CA ARG A 83 -7.34 52.46 -14.60
C ARG A 83 -8.06 51.83 -13.42
N ASP A 84 -9.31 52.22 -13.16
CA ASP A 84 -10.08 51.70 -12.03
C ASP A 84 -10.46 50.22 -12.22
N GLN A 85 -10.71 49.80 -13.47
CA GLN A 85 -10.89 48.38 -13.83
C GLN A 85 -9.59 47.58 -13.62
N LEU A 86 -8.45 48.11 -14.07
CA LEU A 86 -7.12 47.51 -13.83
C LEU A 86 -6.79 47.41 -12.35
N GLN A 87 -7.09 48.44 -11.56
CA GLN A 87 -6.90 48.44 -10.11
C GLN A 87 -7.77 47.37 -9.45
N THR A 88 -9.02 47.21 -9.90
CA THR A 88 -9.91 46.17 -9.40
C THR A 88 -9.37 44.77 -9.73
N SER A 89 -8.94 44.55 -10.98
CA SER A 89 -8.32 43.30 -11.42
C SER A 89 -7.05 42.97 -10.62
N TYR A 90 -6.19 43.96 -10.39
CA TYR A 90 -4.99 43.81 -9.56
C TYR A 90 -5.32 43.40 -8.12
N ASN A 91 -6.34 44.01 -7.52
CA ASN A 91 -6.77 43.66 -6.16
C ASN A 91 -7.32 42.24 -6.11
N THR A 92 -8.13 41.82 -7.09
CA THR A 92 -8.63 40.45 -7.21
C THR A 92 -7.49 39.43 -7.33
N LEU A 93 -6.55 39.67 -8.25
CA LEU A 93 -5.36 38.82 -8.42
C LEU A 93 -4.51 38.73 -7.14
N THR A 94 -4.44 39.81 -6.37
CA THR A 94 -3.74 39.83 -5.08
C THR A 94 -4.42 38.90 -4.07
N ILE A 95 -5.75 38.94 -4.00
CA ILE A 95 -6.53 38.04 -3.13
C ILE A 95 -6.37 36.59 -3.57
N GLU A 96 -6.50 36.29 -4.87
CA GLU A 96 -6.32 34.94 -5.41
C GLU A 96 -4.93 34.40 -5.12
N ARG A 97 -3.88 35.22 -5.28
CA ARG A 97 -2.51 34.85 -4.93
C ARG A 97 -2.38 34.49 -3.45
N ASP A 98 -2.98 35.28 -2.55
CA ASP A 98 -2.88 35.04 -1.12
C ASP A 98 -3.68 33.79 -0.68
N GLN A 99 -4.81 33.52 -1.33
CA GLN A 99 -5.55 32.27 -1.18
C GLN A 99 -4.73 31.07 -1.66
N LEU A 100 -4.10 31.16 -2.84
CA LEU A 100 -3.26 30.11 -3.38
C LEU A 100 -2.05 29.84 -2.46
N LYS A 101 -1.44 30.89 -1.91
CA LYS A 101 -0.35 30.78 -0.95
C LYS A 101 -0.76 30.05 0.33
N THR A 102 -1.97 30.33 0.81
CA THR A 102 -2.56 29.63 1.97
C THR A 102 -2.82 28.16 1.66
N SER A 103 -3.42 27.87 0.50
CA SER A 103 -3.65 26.49 0.03
C SER A 103 -2.35 25.69 -0.09
N HIS A 104 -1.31 26.29 -0.69
CA HIS A 104 0.01 25.66 -0.77
C HIS A 104 0.60 25.38 0.62
N HIS A 105 0.44 26.29 1.59
CA HIS A 105 0.93 26.07 2.94
C HIS A 105 0.21 24.88 3.61
N ASN A 106 -1.12 24.79 3.46
CA ASN A 106 -1.90 23.66 3.98
C ASN A 106 -1.48 22.32 3.34
N LEU A 107 -1.31 22.29 2.01
CA LEU A 107 -0.80 21.11 1.30
C LEU A 107 0.61 20.72 1.75
N THR A 108 1.46 21.70 2.11
CA THR A 108 2.78 21.43 2.67
C THR A 108 2.68 20.74 4.03
N ILE A 109 1.77 21.20 4.89
CA ILE A 109 1.50 20.59 6.20
C ILE A 109 0.97 19.16 6.03
N GLU A 110 -0.01 18.95 5.15
CA GLU A 110 -0.55 17.60 4.88
C GLU A 110 0.53 16.65 4.35
N ARG A 111 1.37 17.12 3.43
CA ARG A 111 2.52 16.35 2.93
C ARG A 111 3.46 15.95 4.06
N ASP A 112 3.79 16.88 4.96
CA ASP A 112 4.73 16.62 6.07
C ASP A 112 4.12 15.66 7.11
N GLN A 113 2.80 15.72 7.33
CA GLN A 113 2.06 14.74 8.14
C GLN A 113 2.08 13.36 7.49
N LEU A 114 1.82 13.27 6.18
CA LEU A 114 1.85 12.01 5.44
C LEU A 114 3.25 11.40 5.45
N GLN A 115 4.30 12.22 5.29
CA GLN A 115 5.69 11.83 5.40
C GLN A 115 5.98 11.22 6.78
N THR A 116 5.48 11.85 7.85
CA THR A 116 5.63 11.35 9.22
C THR A 116 4.89 10.03 9.44
N HIS A 117 3.70 9.88 8.86
CA HIS A 117 2.95 8.64 8.94
C HIS A 117 3.67 7.50 8.18
N TYR A 118 4.23 7.81 7.01
CA TYR A 118 5.01 6.87 6.21
C TYR A 118 6.28 6.39 6.94
N THR A 119 7.02 7.29 7.60
CA THR A 119 8.20 6.90 8.38
C THR A 119 7.83 6.01 9.56
N LYS A 120 6.71 6.30 10.25
CA LYS A 120 6.18 5.44 11.30
C LYS A 120 5.84 4.03 10.79
N LEU A 121 5.11 3.93 9.67
CA LEU A 121 4.78 2.65 9.04
C LEU A 121 6.04 1.86 8.65
N THR A 122 7.08 2.57 8.18
CA THR A 122 8.35 1.94 7.82
C THR A 122 9.03 1.32 9.04
N ILE A 123 9.02 2.02 10.18
CA ILE A 123 9.56 1.51 11.46
C ILE A 123 8.77 0.28 11.93
N GLU A 124 7.43 0.35 11.91
CA GLU A 124 6.57 -0.78 12.31
C GLU A 124 6.82 -2.02 11.43
N ARG A 125 6.96 -1.82 10.11
CA ARG A 125 7.32 -2.90 9.17
C ARG A 125 8.67 -3.53 9.53
N ASP A 126 9.68 -2.72 9.83
CA ASP A 126 11.02 -3.22 10.14
C ASP A 126 11.06 -3.96 11.49
N GLN A 127 10.24 -3.55 12.45
CA GLN A 127 10.03 -4.27 13.71
C GLN A 127 9.36 -5.63 13.47
N LEU A 128 8.29 -5.67 12.66
CA LEU A 128 7.61 -6.91 12.27
C LEU A 128 8.56 -7.87 11.53
N GLN A 129 9.39 -7.35 10.63
CA GLN A 129 10.39 -8.15 9.92
C GLN A 129 11.40 -8.77 10.91
N THR A 130 11.82 -8.00 11.90
CA THR A 130 12.73 -8.47 12.95
C THR A 130 12.08 -9.58 13.78
N SER A 131 10.83 -9.38 14.20
CA SER A 131 10.05 -10.39 14.93
C SER A 131 9.87 -11.68 14.12
N TYR A 132 9.61 -11.56 12.81
CA TYR A 132 9.49 -12.71 11.91
C TYR A 132 10.80 -13.50 11.81
N ASN A 133 11.93 -12.80 11.68
CA ASN A 133 13.24 -13.44 11.64
C ASN A 133 13.55 -14.19 12.95
N ASN A 134 13.21 -13.60 14.10
CA ASN A 134 13.40 -14.26 15.40
C ASN A 134 12.56 -15.53 15.53
N MET A 135 11.27 -15.49 15.17
CA MET A 135 10.41 -16.68 15.17
C MET A 135 10.93 -17.78 14.23
N THR A 136 11.53 -17.39 13.10
CA THR A 136 12.17 -18.34 12.18
C THR A 136 13.35 -19.05 12.85
N ILE A 137 14.20 -18.30 13.55
CA ILE A 137 15.33 -18.84 14.31
C ILE A 137 14.85 -19.80 15.41
N GLU A 138 13.85 -19.40 16.21
CA GLU A 138 13.29 -20.24 17.26
C GLU A 138 12.70 -21.55 16.71
N ARG A 139 11.97 -21.47 15.59
CA ARG A 139 11.44 -22.65 14.91
C ARG A 139 12.56 -23.59 14.46
N ASP A 140 13.63 -23.05 13.89
CA ASP A 140 14.75 -23.85 13.40
C ASP A 140 15.50 -24.50 14.59
N GLN A 141 15.65 -23.80 15.72
CA GLN A 141 16.18 -24.36 16.96
C GLN A 141 15.31 -25.49 17.51
N LEU A 142 13.99 -25.31 17.53
CA LEU A 142 13.05 -26.33 17.97
C LEU A 142 13.10 -27.56 17.06
N GLN A 143 13.24 -27.36 15.75
CA GLN A 143 13.44 -28.45 14.79
C GLN A 143 14.74 -29.22 15.05
N THR A 144 15.84 -28.53 15.35
CA THR A 144 17.09 -29.18 15.76
C THR A 144 16.89 -29.99 17.04
N SER A 145 16.25 -29.42 18.07
CA SER A 145 15.98 -30.12 19.32
C SER A 145 15.11 -31.37 19.11
N TYR A 146 14.08 -31.27 18.26
CA TYR A 146 13.23 -32.40 17.90
C TYR A 146 14.00 -33.52 17.20
N ASN A 147 14.89 -33.16 16.27
CA ASN A 147 15.74 -34.14 15.57
C ASN A 147 16.69 -34.84 16.55
N THR A 148 17.27 -34.11 17.51
CA THR A 148 18.13 -34.70 18.56
C THR A 148 17.35 -35.68 19.43
N LEU A 149 16.17 -35.29 19.92
CA LEU A 149 15.29 -36.18 20.70
C LEU A 149 14.89 -37.44 19.93
N THR A 150 14.67 -37.31 18.61
CA THR A 150 14.38 -38.46 17.75
C THR A 150 15.56 -39.44 17.71
N ILE A 151 16.79 -38.92 17.58
CA ILE A 151 18.02 -39.74 17.62
C ILE A 151 18.19 -40.42 18.98
N GLU A 152 18.01 -39.68 20.08
CA GLU A 152 18.12 -40.23 21.44
C GLU A 152 17.10 -41.35 21.68
N ARG A 153 15.85 -41.17 21.23
CA ARG A 153 14.82 -42.19 21.30
C ARG A 153 15.24 -43.45 20.53
N ASP A 154 15.77 -43.30 19.32
CA ASP A 154 16.16 -44.42 18.49
C ASP A 154 17.37 -45.17 19.10
N LEU A 155 18.31 -44.45 19.71
CA LEU A 155 19.41 -45.04 20.49
C LEU A 155 18.90 -45.81 21.71
N LEU A 156 17.94 -45.24 22.44
CA LEU A 156 17.33 -45.90 23.60
C LEU A 156 16.59 -47.17 23.19
N GLN A 157 15.86 -47.13 22.07
CA GLN A 157 15.19 -48.29 21.50
C GLN A 157 16.19 -49.39 21.11
N ALA A 158 17.32 -49.01 20.51
CA ALA A 158 18.38 -49.97 20.18
C ALA A 158 18.97 -50.61 21.45
N SER A 159 19.23 -49.81 22.49
CA SER A 159 19.69 -50.30 23.79
C SER A 159 18.69 -51.27 24.44
N TYR A 160 17.40 -50.93 24.40
CA TYR A 160 16.32 -51.80 24.89
C TYR A 160 16.27 -53.14 24.15
N ASN A 161 16.37 -53.11 22.82
CA ASN A 161 16.41 -54.32 22.00
C ASN A 161 17.62 -55.18 22.37
N ASN A 162 18.78 -54.57 22.61
CA ASN A 162 19.99 -55.30 23.01
C ASN A 162 19.83 -55.97 24.39
N MET A 163 19.29 -55.25 25.38
CA MET A 163 18.99 -55.83 26.70
C MET A 163 17.99 -56.98 26.61
N THR A 164 17.01 -56.89 25.69
CA THR A 164 16.05 -57.97 25.44
C THR A 164 16.77 -59.22 24.92
N ILE A 165 17.71 -59.05 23.99
CA ILE A 165 18.53 -60.15 23.46
C ILE A 165 19.39 -60.78 24.58
N GLU A 166 20.07 -59.97 25.39
CA GLU A 166 20.89 -60.46 26.51
C GLU A 166 20.05 -61.25 27.53
N ARG A 167 18.86 -60.75 27.86
CA ARG A 167 17.93 -61.46 28.75
C ARG A 167 17.53 -62.82 28.17
N ASP A 168 17.20 -62.88 26.88
CA ASP A 168 16.77 -64.12 26.23
C ASP A 168 17.95 -65.13 26.14
N GLN A 169 19.18 -64.64 25.96
CA GLN A 169 20.39 -65.46 26.06
C GLN A 169 20.59 -66.02 27.47
N LEU A 170 20.49 -65.18 28.50
CA LEU A 170 20.59 -65.61 29.90
C LEU A 170 19.51 -66.63 30.25
N GLN A 171 18.28 -66.44 29.76
CA GLN A 171 17.20 -67.40 29.96
C GLN A 171 17.51 -68.74 29.29
N THR A 172 18.10 -68.73 28.10
CA THR A 172 18.57 -69.94 27.41
C THR A 172 19.65 -70.65 28.23
N SER A 173 20.65 -69.92 28.73
CA SER A 173 21.68 -70.48 29.61
C SER A 173 21.11 -71.07 30.90
N ASN A 174 20.13 -70.41 31.52
CA ASN A 174 19.47 -70.90 32.73
C ASN A 174 18.67 -72.19 32.49
N ASN A 175 17.99 -72.28 31.33
CA ASN A 175 17.32 -73.51 30.91
C ASN A 175 18.32 -74.67 30.72
N ASN A 176 19.47 -74.41 30.11
CA ASN A 176 20.52 -75.42 29.96
C ASN A 176 21.08 -75.89 31.30
N LEU A 177 21.35 -74.97 32.24
CA LEU A 177 21.78 -75.32 33.60
C LEU A 177 20.73 -76.13 34.35
N THR A 178 19.44 -75.84 34.13
CA THR A 178 18.35 -76.63 34.70
C THR A 178 18.38 -78.07 34.17
N ILE A 179 18.59 -78.24 32.86
CA ILE A 179 18.75 -79.56 32.23
C ILE A 179 19.96 -80.32 32.81
N GLU A 180 21.12 -79.67 32.91
CA GLU A 180 22.33 -80.29 33.49
C GLU A 180 22.11 -80.71 34.95
N ARG A 181 21.45 -79.85 35.74
CA ARG A 181 21.10 -80.17 37.13
C ARG A 181 20.20 -81.41 37.20
N ASP A 182 19.18 -81.49 36.35
CA ASP A 182 18.25 -82.62 36.33
C ASP A 182 18.95 -83.93 35.88
N GLN A 183 19.91 -83.83 34.96
CA GLN A 183 20.77 -84.94 34.57
C GLN A 183 21.67 -85.40 35.74
N LEU A 184 22.31 -84.47 36.44
CA LEU A 184 23.12 -84.78 37.63
C LEU A 184 22.28 -85.42 38.74
N GLN A 185 21.06 -84.91 38.96
CA GLN A 185 20.13 -85.50 39.92
C GLN A 185 19.75 -86.94 39.54
N THR A 186 19.52 -87.20 38.26
CA THR A 186 19.27 -88.55 37.75
C THR A 186 20.46 -89.48 38.00
N SER A 187 21.68 -89.03 37.69
CA SER A 187 22.90 -89.79 37.97
C SER A 187 23.09 -90.07 39.47
N ASN A 188 22.80 -89.09 40.33
CA ASN A 188 22.89 -89.26 41.78
C ASN A 188 21.85 -90.27 42.29
N ASN A 189 20.63 -90.26 41.76
CA ASN A 189 19.62 -91.27 42.09
C ASN A 189 20.05 -92.67 41.65
N ASN A 190 20.67 -92.81 40.48
CA ASN A 190 21.21 -94.10 40.02
C ASN A 190 22.33 -94.61 40.93
N LEU A 191 23.25 -93.72 41.35
CA LEU A 191 24.30 -94.07 42.32
C LEU A 191 23.73 -94.48 43.68
N ALA A 192 22.65 -93.84 44.14
CA ALA A 192 21.96 -94.26 45.37
C ALA A 192 21.39 -95.68 45.23
N ILE A 193 20.78 -96.01 44.08
CA ILE A 193 20.28 -97.36 43.77
C ILE A 193 21.44 -98.38 43.76
N GLU A 194 22.57 -98.06 43.13
CA GLU A 194 23.76 -98.91 43.16
C GLU A 194 24.29 -99.11 44.60
N GLY A 195 24.28 -98.05 45.40
CA GLY A 195 24.61 -98.10 46.84
C GLY A 195 23.72 -99.07 47.61
N ASP A 196 22.40 -99.00 47.40
CA ASP A 196 21.43 -99.90 48.01
C ASP A 196 21.63 -101.37 47.56
N GLN A 197 21.96 -101.59 46.28
CA GLN A 197 22.30 -102.92 45.75
C GLN A 197 23.58 -103.47 46.37
N LEU A 198 24.60 -102.63 46.54
CA LEU A 198 25.86 -103.02 47.18
C LEU A 198 25.63 -103.35 48.66
N GLN A 199 24.83 -102.54 49.36
CA GLN A 199 24.42 -102.80 50.75
C GLN A 199 23.66 -104.13 50.87
N THR A 200 22.75 -104.41 49.94
CA THR A 200 22.03 -105.69 49.89
C THR A 200 23.00 -106.87 49.70
N SER A 201 23.96 -106.73 48.78
CA SER A 201 24.99 -107.74 48.53
C SER A 201 25.90 -107.96 49.75
N TYR A 202 26.30 -106.89 50.42
CA TYR A 202 27.07 -106.94 51.66
C TYR A 202 26.31 -107.65 52.79
N THR A 203 25.02 -107.35 52.92
CA THR A 203 24.14 -108.01 53.91
C THR A 203 24.02 -109.50 53.62
N LYS A 204 23.88 -109.87 52.34
CA LYS A 204 23.85 -111.28 51.90
C LYS A 204 25.16 -112.01 52.21
N LEU A 205 26.31 -111.38 51.96
CA LEU A 205 27.62 -111.93 52.27
C LEU A 205 27.80 -112.17 53.78
N ASN A 206 27.32 -111.24 54.62
CA ASN A 206 27.33 -111.43 56.08
C ASN A 206 26.44 -112.61 56.52
N ILE A 207 25.25 -112.77 55.92
CA ILE A 207 24.41 -113.95 56.16
C ILE A 207 25.14 -115.24 55.79
N ASP A 208 25.79 -115.28 54.62
CA ASP A 208 26.53 -116.46 54.16
C ASP A 208 27.74 -116.75 55.07
N ARG A 209 28.43 -115.72 55.57
CA ARG A 209 29.49 -115.84 56.59
C ARG A 209 28.95 -116.43 57.89
N ASP A 210 27.82 -115.95 58.37
CA ASP A 210 27.20 -116.43 59.62
C ASP A 210 26.73 -117.90 59.47
N GLN A 211 26.26 -118.29 58.27
CA GLN A 211 25.98 -119.70 57.94
C GLN A 211 27.25 -120.56 57.96
N LEU A 212 28.36 -120.07 57.39
CA LEU A 212 29.67 -120.73 57.44
C LEU A 212 30.18 -120.88 58.87
N GLN A 213 30.03 -119.85 59.71
CA GLN A 213 30.36 -119.92 61.14
C GLN A 213 29.52 -120.98 61.86
N THR A 214 28.23 -121.07 61.53
CA THR A 214 27.34 -122.11 62.07
C THR A 214 27.82 -123.50 61.66
N SER A 215 28.20 -123.69 60.39
CA SER A 215 28.76 -124.95 59.89
C SER A 215 30.08 -125.30 60.58
N TYR A 216 30.95 -124.32 60.84
CA TYR A 216 32.20 -124.51 61.57
C TYR A 216 31.96 -124.93 63.03
N ASN A 217 31.00 -124.29 63.70
CA ASN A 217 30.58 -124.66 65.05
C ASN A 217 30.03 -126.10 65.08
N ASN A 218 29.26 -126.51 64.07
CA ASN A 218 28.77 -127.89 63.95
C ASN A 218 29.90 -128.91 63.75
N MET A 219 30.91 -128.61 62.93
CA MET A 219 32.10 -129.47 62.78
C MET A 219 32.91 -129.58 64.09
N THR A 220 32.93 -128.51 64.90
CA THR A 220 33.57 -128.53 66.22
C THR A 220 32.84 -129.48 67.16
N ILE A 221 31.50 -129.44 67.17
CA ILE A 221 30.65 -130.38 67.92
C ILE A 221 30.87 -131.83 67.45
N GLU A 222 31.00 -132.07 66.15
CA GLU A 222 31.34 -133.40 65.60
C GLU A 222 32.73 -133.88 66.06
N GLY A 223 33.70 -132.97 66.15
CA GLY A 223 35.02 -133.22 66.75
C GLY A 223 34.92 -133.64 68.23
N ASP A 224 34.10 -132.94 69.02
CA ASP A 224 33.85 -133.27 70.43
C ASP A 224 33.13 -134.62 70.59
N GLN A 225 32.25 -134.98 69.65
CA GLN A 225 31.59 -136.29 69.59
C GLN A 225 32.58 -137.41 69.23
N LEU A 226 33.52 -137.16 68.32
CA LEU A 226 34.63 -138.08 68.00
C LEU A 226 35.59 -138.26 69.17
N GLN A 227 35.89 -137.21 69.94
CA GLN A 227 36.67 -137.28 71.18
C GLN A 227 35.97 -138.12 72.25
N THR A 228 34.64 -137.99 72.35
CA THR A 228 33.81 -138.80 73.26
C THR A 228 33.82 -140.28 72.85
N SER A 229 33.79 -140.56 71.55
CA SER A 229 33.93 -141.92 70.99
C SER A 229 35.32 -142.52 71.25
N TYR A 230 36.39 -141.72 71.15
CA TYR A 230 37.76 -142.12 71.48
C TYR A 230 37.93 -142.45 72.98
N ASN A 231 37.31 -141.66 73.87
CA ASN A 231 37.33 -141.91 75.31
C ASN A 231 36.56 -143.19 75.70
N ASN A 232 35.51 -143.56 74.97
CA ASN A 232 34.77 -144.81 75.18
C ASN A 232 35.55 -146.06 74.73
N MET A 233 36.40 -145.98 73.69
CA MET A 233 37.31 -147.07 73.29
C MET A 233 38.50 -147.27 74.24
N THR A 234 38.80 -146.29 75.09
CA THR A 234 39.87 -146.38 76.12
C THR A 234 39.37 -147.11 77.39
N ILE A 235 38.06 -147.05 77.66
CA ILE A 235 37.42 -147.77 78.79
C ILE A 235 37.24 -149.27 78.48
N GLU A 236 37.23 -149.66 77.20
CA GLU A 236 37.06 -151.05 76.77
C GLU A 236 38.37 -151.88 76.78
N GLY A 237 39.53 -151.22 76.92
CA GLY A 237 40.86 -151.87 77.02
C GLY A 237 41.28 -152.30 78.43
N ASP A 238 40.75 -151.66 79.48
CA ASP A 238 41.23 -151.80 80.86
C ASP A 238 40.46 -152.80 81.73
N GLN A 239 39.55 -153.60 81.15
CA GLN A 239 38.81 -154.63 81.90
C GLN A 239 38.95 -156.06 81.37
N LEU A 240 39.92 -156.34 80.49
CA LEU A 240 40.18 -157.70 79.95
C LEU A 240 41.50 -158.34 80.44
N LYS A 241 42.07 -157.89 81.56
CA LYS A 241 43.20 -158.56 82.22
C LYS A 241 43.28 -158.33 83.73
N THR A 242 42.20 -158.60 84.45
CA THR A 242 42.28 -158.99 85.88
C THR A 242 41.30 -160.14 86.17
N SER A 243 41.86 -161.33 85.98
CA SER A 243 41.70 -162.52 86.83
C SER A 243 40.42 -163.35 86.77
N CYS A 244 40.60 -164.50 86.12
CA CYS A 244 39.96 -165.79 86.30
C CYS A 244 39.39 -166.13 87.69
N LYS A 245 38.12 -166.59 87.63
CA LYS A 245 37.43 -167.65 88.42
C LYS A 245 37.37 -167.40 89.96
N THR A 246 36.20 -167.49 90.59
CA THR A 246 35.59 -168.81 90.91
C THR A 246 34.21 -168.65 91.60
N LEU A 247 33.23 -169.45 91.14
CA LEU A 247 32.04 -170.03 91.82
C LEU A 247 30.79 -169.17 92.18
N THR A 248 29.71 -169.45 91.42
CA THR A 248 28.48 -170.13 91.90
C THR A 248 27.23 -169.30 92.23
N ILE A 249 26.25 -169.47 91.31
CA ILE A 249 24.78 -169.65 91.49
C ILE A 249 23.98 -168.40 91.86
N GLU A 250 23.29 -167.82 90.86
CA GLU A 250 21.84 -167.92 90.57
C GLU A 250 21.02 -166.89 91.36
N LYS A 251 19.84 -166.42 90.97
CA LYS A 251 19.08 -166.30 89.72
C LYS A 251 17.78 -165.61 90.19
N ASP A 252 17.16 -164.86 89.30
CA ASP A 252 15.73 -164.47 89.31
C ASP A 252 15.24 -163.33 90.23
N GLN A 253 14.92 -162.22 89.56
CA GLN A 253 13.58 -161.66 89.37
C GLN A 253 12.67 -161.29 90.58
N ILE A 254 12.22 -160.03 90.48
CA ILE A 254 10.82 -159.56 90.59
C ILE A 254 10.27 -159.13 91.97
N LYS A 255 9.72 -157.90 91.92
CA LYS A 255 8.58 -157.31 92.66
C LYS A 255 8.53 -157.37 94.19
N ALA A 256 8.37 -156.14 94.69
CA ALA A 256 7.32 -155.70 95.60
C ALA A 256 7.45 -155.99 97.11
N SER A 257 7.40 -154.86 97.81
CA SER A 257 6.65 -154.60 99.04
C SER A 257 7.24 -155.02 100.39
N ASN A 258 7.41 -153.96 101.19
CA ASN A 258 7.00 -153.80 102.58
C ASN A 258 7.82 -154.43 103.72
N ASN A 259 8.21 -153.50 104.61
CA ASN A 259 8.26 -153.55 106.09
C ASN A 259 9.22 -154.60 106.70
N ASN A 260 10.00 -154.33 107.74
CA ASN A 260 9.85 -153.43 108.88
C ASN A 260 11.26 -153.30 109.51
N MET A 261 11.67 -152.13 110.01
CA MET A 261 11.81 -151.83 111.45
C MET A 261 12.75 -152.77 112.25
N THR A 262 13.71 -152.36 113.07
CA THR A 262 14.20 -151.05 113.55
C THR A 262 15.40 -151.34 114.50
N ILE A 263 16.13 -150.29 114.87
CA ILE A 263 16.87 -150.06 116.15
C ILE A 263 18.24 -150.78 116.20
N GLU A 264 19.37 -150.12 116.45
CA GLU A 264 19.61 -148.97 117.35
C GLU A 264 20.86 -148.19 116.89
N ARG A 265 20.74 -146.92 116.48
CA ARG A 265 21.83 -145.95 116.61
C ARG A 265 21.35 -144.51 116.51
N ASP A 266 20.39 -144.16 117.35
CA ASP A 266 20.04 -142.78 117.63
C ASP A 266 20.80 -142.32 118.88
N GLN A 267 21.74 -141.38 118.70
CA GLN A 267 22.01 -140.26 119.61
C GLN A 267 23.15 -139.33 119.13
N LEU A 268 23.12 -138.87 117.86
CA LEU A 268 23.99 -137.73 117.46
C LEU A 268 23.48 -136.90 116.25
N GLN A 269 22.17 -136.92 115.96
CA GLN A 269 21.56 -136.21 114.81
C GLN A 269 20.95 -134.83 115.16
N THR A 270 20.93 -134.43 116.44
CA THR A 270 20.17 -133.23 116.86
C THR A 270 20.97 -131.92 116.76
N SER A 271 22.26 -131.94 116.43
CA SER A 271 23.07 -130.70 116.35
C SER A 271 23.24 -130.14 114.93
N TYR A 272 22.84 -130.85 113.88
CA TYR A 272 23.13 -130.45 112.48
C TYR A 272 22.00 -129.63 111.82
N ASN A 273 20.77 -129.72 112.31
CA ASN A 273 19.61 -129.14 111.62
C ASN A 273 19.37 -127.64 111.89
N ASN A 274 20.08 -127.02 112.85
CA ASN A 274 19.95 -125.59 113.13
C ASN A 274 20.87 -124.69 112.27
N LEU A 275 21.90 -125.25 111.61
CA LEU A 275 22.82 -124.48 110.75
C LEU A 275 22.35 -124.35 109.28
N THR A 276 21.34 -125.10 108.86
CA THR A 276 20.78 -125.02 107.49
C THR A 276 19.81 -123.85 107.34
N ILE A 277 19.12 -123.46 108.41
CA ILE A 277 18.14 -122.36 108.40
C ILE A 277 18.85 -120.99 108.37
N ASP A 278 19.97 -120.84 109.08
CA ASP A 278 20.75 -119.59 109.08
C ASP A 278 21.43 -119.30 107.73
N ARG A 279 21.83 -120.35 106.99
CA ARG A 279 22.44 -120.23 105.66
C ARG A 279 21.43 -119.73 104.61
N ASP A 280 20.20 -120.21 104.66
CA ASP A 280 19.16 -119.87 103.67
C ASP A 280 18.58 -118.46 103.94
N GLN A 281 18.63 -117.97 105.20
CA GLN A 281 18.33 -116.57 105.53
C GLN A 281 19.42 -115.60 105.04
N LEU A 282 20.71 -115.97 105.13
CA LEU A 282 21.81 -115.16 104.61
C LEU A 282 21.77 -115.04 103.07
N GLN A 283 21.42 -116.13 102.37
CA GLN A 283 21.25 -116.13 100.91
C GLN A 283 20.11 -115.20 100.46
N THR A 284 19.01 -115.16 101.21
CA THR A 284 17.88 -114.26 100.92
C THR A 284 18.27 -112.80 101.13
N SER A 285 19.04 -112.49 102.17
CA SER A 285 19.56 -111.13 102.41
C SER A 285 20.56 -110.68 101.32
N TYR A 286 21.40 -111.60 100.83
CA TYR A 286 22.35 -111.32 99.74
C TYR A 286 21.64 -111.04 98.41
N ASN A 287 20.61 -111.82 98.10
CA ASN A 287 19.78 -111.61 96.91
C ASN A 287 19.02 -110.28 96.98
N ASN A 288 18.50 -109.89 98.15
CA ASN A 288 17.84 -108.59 98.34
C ASN A 288 18.79 -107.41 98.15
N MET A 289 20.02 -107.47 98.69
CA MET A 289 21.03 -106.43 98.44
C MET A 289 21.45 -106.33 96.96
N THR A 290 21.45 -107.45 96.23
CA THR A 290 21.75 -107.45 94.79
C THR A 290 20.64 -106.75 93.99
N ILE A 291 19.37 -107.05 94.32
CA ILE A 291 18.21 -106.38 93.70
C ILE A 291 18.22 -104.88 94.01
N GLU A 292 18.56 -104.49 95.24
CA GLU A 292 18.66 -103.09 95.64
C GLU A 292 19.82 -102.37 94.91
N GLY A 293 20.94 -103.06 94.69
CA GLY A 293 22.04 -102.59 93.83
C GLY A 293 21.62 -102.38 92.38
N ASP A 294 20.88 -103.32 91.79
CA ASP A 294 20.37 -103.22 90.42
C ASP A 294 19.33 -102.09 90.27
N GLN A 295 18.50 -101.85 91.29
CA GLN A 295 17.57 -100.72 91.32
C GLN A 295 18.30 -99.37 91.40
N LEU A 296 19.34 -99.26 92.22
CA LEU A 296 20.19 -98.07 92.30
C LEU A 296 20.92 -97.81 90.98
N GLN A 297 21.45 -98.85 90.34
CA GLN A 297 22.09 -98.74 89.03
C GLN A 297 21.11 -98.27 87.95
N THR A 298 19.87 -98.79 87.97
CA THR A 298 18.80 -98.35 87.06
C THR A 298 18.45 -96.88 87.28
N SER A 299 18.34 -96.45 88.53
CA SER A 299 18.09 -95.05 88.89
C SER A 299 19.23 -94.12 88.43
N TYR A 300 20.49 -94.55 88.56
CA TYR A 300 21.64 -93.78 88.11
C TYR A 300 21.69 -93.63 86.58
N ASN A 301 21.40 -94.71 85.85
CA ASN A 301 21.32 -94.68 84.39
C ASN A 301 20.19 -93.76 83.90
N ASN A 302 19.02 -93.77 84.57
CA ASN A 302 17.92 -92.87 84.25
C ASN A 302 18.28 -91.39 84.46
N MET A 303 18.95 -91.05 85.58
CA MET A 303 19.42 -89.67 85.82
C MET A 303 20.46 -89.23 84.78
N THR A 304 21.29 -90.15 84.30
CA THR A 304 22.27 -89.86 83.24
C THR A 304 21.56 -89.55 81.91
N ILE A 305 20.54 -90.34 81.56
CA ILE A 305 19.69 -90.11 80.38
C ILE A 305 18.95 -88.77 80.48
N GLU A 306 18.37 -88.45 81.63
CA GLU A 306 17.75 -87.13 81.87
C GLU A 306 18.76 -85.99 81.74
N GLY A 307 19.99 -86.16 82.25
CA GLY A 307 21.07 -85.19 82.09
C GLY A 307 21.44 -84.96 80.61
N ASP A 308 21.52 -86.02 79.81
CA ASP A 308 21.80 -85.94 78.38
C ASP A 308 20.63 -85.33 77.58
N GLN A 309 19.38 -85.63 77.96
CA GLN A 309 18.18 -85.00 77.40
C GLN A 309 18.13 -83.50 77.70
N LEU A 310 18.48 -83.09 78.92
CA LEU A 310 18.54 -81.68 79.32
C LEU A 310 19.65 -80.94 78.58
N LYS A 311 20.81 -81.57 78.39
CA LYS A 311 21.93 -81.04 77.60
C LYS A 311 21.56 -80.88 76.13
N THR A 312 20.79 -81.82 75.57
CA THR A 312 20.25 -81.74 74.21
C THR A 312 19.26 -80.58 74.10
N SER A 313 18.33 -80.45 75.05
CA SER A 313 17.37 -79.35 75.10
C SER A 313 18.03 -77.98 75.19
N CYS A 314 19.10 -77.84 75.99
CA CYS A 314 19.88 -76.59 76.06
C CYS A 314 20.57 -76.24 74.73
N LYS A 315 21.07 -77.24 73.98
CA LYS A 315 21.63 -77.02 72.64
C LYS A 315 20.56 -76.57 71.66
N THR A 316 19.38 -77.19 71.67
CA THR A 316 18.23 -76.79 70.83
C THR A 316 17.81 -75.34 71.12
N LEU A 317 17.67 -74.96 72.39
CA LEU A 317 17.35 -73.59 72.78
C LEU A 317 18.42 -72.57 72.35
N THR A 318 19.69 -72.99 72.32
CA THR A 318 20.79 -72.13 71.82
C THR A 318 20.67 -71.91 70.30
N ILE A 319 20.35 -72.97 69.55
CA ILE A 319 20.12 -72.88 68.10
C ILE A 319 18.90 -72.00 67.79
N GLU A 320 17.79 -72.17 68.52
CA GLU A 320 16.60 -71.32 68.37
C GLU A 320 16.90 -69.85 68.69
N LYS A 321 17.67 -69.58 69.75
CA LYS A 321 18.12 -68.23 70.08
C LYS A 321 18.95 -67.61 68.96
N ASP A 322 19.86 -68.36 68.36
CA ASP A 322 20.69 -67.87 67.26
C ASP A 322 19.86 -67.66 65.98
N GLN A 323 18.87 -68.51 65.70
CA GLN A 323 17.90 -68.32 64.62
C GLN A 323 17.05 -67.06 64.82
N ILE A 324 16.54 -66.82 66.02
CA ILE A 324 15.79 -65.60 66.35
C ILE A 324 16.68 -64.37 66.17
N LYS A 325 17.95 -64.44 66.60
CA LYS A 325 18.91 -63.34 66.42
C LYS A 325 19.20 -63.05 64.95
N ALA A 326 19.36 -64.09 64.13
CA ALA A 326 19.54 -63.96 62.69
C ALA A 326 18.29 -63.35 62.01
N SER A 327 17.09 -63.82 62.39
CA SER A 327 15.82 -63.28 61.89
C SER A 327 15.65 -61.79 62.25
N ASN A 328 16.02 -61.39 63.47
CA ASN A 328 15.94 -60.00 63.91
C ASN A 328 16.94 -59.08 63.17
N ASN A 329 18.14 -59.59 62.88
CA ASN A 329 19.10 -58.88 62.02
C ASN A 329 18.54 -58.70 60.60
N ASN A 330 17.89 -59.72 60.05
CA ASN A 330 17.25 -59.64 58.73
C ASN A 330 16.14 -58.59 58.70
N MET A 331 15.26 -58.57 59.72
CA MET A 331 14.23 -57.52 59.84
C MET A 331 14.83 -56.11 59.96
N THR A 332 15.99 -55.98 60.61
CA THR A 332 16.69 -54.69 60.70
C THR A 332 17.18 -54.24 59.33
N ILE A 333 17.76 -55.15 58.53
CA ILE A 333 18.19 -54.88 57.16
C ILE A 333 17.00 -54.48 56.29
N GLU A 334 15.89 -55.23 56.34
CA GLU A 334 14.67 -54.90 55.59
C GLU A 334 14.11 -53.52 55.97
N ARG A 335 14.09 -53.19 57.27
CA ARG A 335 13.66 -51.87 57.75
C ARG A 335 14.56 -50.76 57.21
N ASP A 336 15.87 -50.95 57.23
CA ASP A 336 16.82 -49.94 56.76
C ASP A 336 16.75 -49.78 55.22
N GLN A 337 16.47 -50.86 54.48
CA GLN A 337 16.16 -50.80 53.05
C GLN A 337 14.85 -50.04 52.79
N LEU A 338 13.80 -50.29 53.57
CA LEU A 338 12.52 -49.59 53.47
C LEU A 338 12.68 -48.10 53.77
N GLN A 339 13.48 -47.75 54.78
CA GLN A 339 13.80 -46.37 55.12
C GLN A 339 14.54 -45.66 53.98
N THR A 340 15.48 -46.37 53.32
CA THR A 340 16.19 -45.84 52.16
C THR A 340 15.24 -45.61 51.00
N SER A 341 14.34 -46.57 50.72
CA SER A 341 13.30 -46.42 49.69
C SER A 341 12.38 -45.24 49.99
N TYR A 342 11.94 -45.08 51.24
CA TYR A 342 11.11 -43.94 51.67
C TYR A 342 11.82 -42.59 51.48
N ASN A 343 13.10 -42.50 51.82
CA ASN A 343 13.89 -41.29 51.62
C ASN A 343 14.02 -40.95 50.13
N ASN A 344 14.25 -41.95 49.28
CA ASN A 344 14.30 -41.76 47.82
C ASN A 344 12.96 -41.27 47.26
N LEU A 345 11.84 -41.88 47.68
CA LEU A 345 10.50 -41.43 47.33
C LEU A 345 10.22 -39.98 47.77
N THR A 346 10.75 -39.58 48.92
CA THR A 346 10.64 -38.19 49.40
C THR A 346 11.40 -37.23 48.50
N ILE A 347 12.62 -37.60 48.07
CA ILE A 347 13.42 -36.81 47.12
C ILE A 347 12.69 -36.69 45.77
N GLU A 348 12.18 -37.80 45.23
CA GLU A 348 11.43 -37.79 43.97
C GLU A 348 10.18 -36.90 44.06
N ARG A 349 9.45 -36.96 45.17
CA ARG A 349 8.30 -36.09 45.42
C ARG A 349 8.71 -34.61 45.42
N ASP A 350 9.81 -34.27 46.07
CA ASP A 350 10.27 -32.88 46.17
C ASP A 350 10.79 -32.36 44.81
N GLN A 351 11.41 -33.23 44.00
CA GLN A 351 11.76 -32.94 42.62
C GLN A 351 10.52 -32.71 41.75
N LEU A 352 9.51 -33.56 41.88
CA LEU A 352 8.24 -33.42 41.16
C LEU A 352 7.52 -32.11 41.56
N GLN A 353 7.53 -31.76 42.84
CA GLN A 353 6.99 -30.50 43.34
C GLN A 353 7.72 -29.30 42.73
N THR A 354 9.04 -29.37 42.62
CA THR A 354 9.86 -28.33 41.98
C THR A 354 9.50 -28.19 40.50
N SER A 355 9.39 -29.31 39.79
CA SER A 355 9.00 -29.35 38.38
C SER A 355 7.59 -28.78 38.16
N TYR A 356 6.64 -29.10 39.04
CA TYR A 356 5.29 -28.54 39.04
C TYR A 356 5.28 -27.03 39.24
N ASN A 357 6.08 -26.52 40.17
CA ASN A 357 6.19 -25.09 40.42
C ASN A 357 6.79 -24.35 39.19
N LEU A 358 7.80 -24.93 38.54
CA LEU A 358 8.36 -24.39 37.29
C LEU A 358 7.31 -24.35 36.18
N LEU A 359 6.56 -25.43 35.99
CA LEU A 359 5.48 -25.49 35.00
C LEU A 359 4.39 -24.45 35.28
N THR A 360 4.12 -24.17 36.55
CA THR A 360 3.19 -23.12 36.96
C THR A 360 3.69 -21.73 36.56
N ILE A 361 4.99 -21.45 36.76
CA ILE A 361 5.63 -20.20 36.34
C ILE A 361 5.58 -20.05 34.81
N GLU A 362 5.92 -21.10 34.07
CA GLU A 362 5.87 -21.10 32.60
C GLU A 362 4.45 -20.83 32.09
N ARG A 363 3.44 -21.46 32.70
CA ARG A 363 2.03 -21.21 32.37
C ARG A 363 1.67 -19.74 32.60
N ASP A 364 2.08 -19.15 33.71
CA ASP A 364 1.76 -17.75 34.03
C ASP A 364 2.48 -16.76 33.09
N GLN A 365 3.70 -17.09 32.66
CA GLN A 365 4.41 -16.36 31.61
C GLN A 365 3.69 -16.46 30.26
N LEU A 366 3.24 -17.66 29.88
CA LEU A 366 2.49 -17.87 28.65
C LEU A 366 1.16 -17.11 28.67
N GLN A 367 0.46 -17.09 29.81
CA GLN A 367 -0.74 -16.30 30.02
C GLN A 367 -0.48 -14.81 29.85
N THR A 368 0.64 -14.31 30.37
CA THR A 368 1.04 -12.91 30.22
C THR A 368 1.32 -12.58 28.76
N SER A 369 2.05 -13.45 28.05
CA SER A 369 2.31 -13.32 26.61
C SER A 369 1.01 -13.30 25.80
N TYR A 370 0.07 -14.20 26.09
CA TYR A 370 -1.25 -14.24 25.47
C TYR A 370 -2.05 -12.94 25.68
N ASN A 371 -2.02 -12.39 26.89
CA ASN A 371 -2.70 -11.13 27.19
C ASN A 371 -2.09 -9.97 26.40
N ASN A 372 -0.76 -9.91 26.30
CA ASN A 372 -0.08 -8.90 25.48
C ASN A 372 -0.45 -9.02 23.99
N LEU A 373 -0.46 -10.25 23.45
CA LEU A 373 -0.86 -10.50 22.07
C LEU A 373 -2.31 -10.08 21.80
N THR A 374 -3.18 -10.22 22.80
CA THR A 374 -4.57 -9.75 22.73
C THR A 374 -4.64 -8.23 22.65
N ILE A 375 -3.83 -7.52 23.44
CA ILE A 375 -3.71 -6.06 23.41
C ILE A 375 -3.20 -5.60 22.03
N ASP A 376 -2.14 -6.21 21.52
CA ASP A 376 -1.57 -5.88 20.21
C ASP A 376 -2.59 -6.07 19.08
N ARG A 377 -3.36 -7.18 19.13
CA ARG A 377 -4.46 -7.43 18.19
C ARG A 377 -5.52 -6.34 18.25
N ASP A 378 -5.93 -5.93 19.45
CA ASP A 378 -6.96 -4.91 19.62
C ASP A 378 -6.47 -3.52 19.15
N GLN A 379 -5.18 -3.20 19.35
CA GLN A 379 -4.55 -2.01 18.79
C GLN A 379 -4.51 -2.05 17.26
N LEU A 380 -4.15 -3.19 16.67
CA LEU A 380 -4.15 -3.36 15.21
C LEU A 380 -5.55 -3.21 14.63
N GLN A 381 -6.57 -3.75 15.31
CA GLN A 381 -7.97 -3.59 14.92
C GLN A 381 -8.41 -2.12 14.95
N ALA A 382 -8.00 -1.36 15.98
CA ALA A 382 -8.28 0.06 16.06
C ALA A 382 -7.60 0.84 14.92
N SER A 383 -6.33 0.53 14.62
CA SER A 383 -5.59 1.11 13.49
C SER A 383 -6.28 0.83 12.16
N TYR A 384 -6.71 -0.42 11.94
CA TYR A 384 -7.45 -0.83 10.74
C TYR A 384 -8.78 -0.05 10.57
N ASN A 385 -9.52 0.14 11.67
CA ASN A 385 -10.75 0.91 11.65
C ASN A 385 -10.49 2.38 11.29
N ASN A 386 -9.43 2.99 11.83
CA ASN A 386 -9.04 4.36 11.46
C ASN A 386 -8.66 4.46 9.99
N LEU A 387 -7.87 3.52 9.46
CA LEU A 387 -7.50 3.49 8.04
C LEU A 387 -8.73 3.38 7.13
N THR A 388 -9.75 2.62 7.58
CA THR A 388 -11.02 2.50 6.86
C THR A 388 -11.76 3.83 6.81
N ILE A 389 -11.79 4.58 7.92
CA ILE A 389 -12.39 5.91 7.99
C ILE A 389 -11.64 6.89 7.07
N GLU A 390 -10.31 6.92 7.12
CA GLU A 390 -9.49 7.79 6.24
C GLU A 390 -9.73 7.47 4.76
N ARG A 391 -9.79 6.19 4.40
CA ARG A 391 -10.11 5.77 3.03
C ARG A 391 -11.49 6.28 2.59
N ASP A 392 -12.50 6.17 3.44
CA ASP A 392 -13.86 6.61 3.12
C ASP A 392 -13.95 8.14 3.01
N GLN A 393 -13.17 8.88 3.81
CA GLN A 393 -13.01 10.33 3.68
C GLN A 393 -12.32 10.70 2.35
N LEU A 394 -11.25 9.99 1.99
CA LEU A 394 -10.54 10.21 0.73
C LEU A 394 -11.44 9.91 -0.47
N GLN A 395 -12.24 8.84 -0.40
CA GLN A 395 -13.23 8.51 -1.41
C GLN A 395 -14.28 9.62 -1.57
N THR A 396 -14.73 10.19 -0.46
CA THR A 396 -15.66 11.33 -0.46
C THR A 396 -15.03 12.55 -1.12
N SER A 397 -13.78 12.88 -0.77
CA SER A 397 -13.02 13.97 -1.38
C SER A 397 -12.83 13.76 -2.89
N TYR A 398 -12.51 12.53 -3.30
CA TYR A 398 -12.37 12.16 -4.72
C TYR A 398 -13.68 12.36 -5.50
N ASN A 399 -14.81 11.95 -4.91
CA ASN A 399 -16.12 12.14 -5.52
C ASN A 399 -16.44 13.65 -5.67
N ASN A 400 -16.11 14.46 -4.68
CA ASN A 400 -16.29 15.92 -4.76
C ASN A 400 -15.43 16.56 -5.86
N LEU A 401 -14.15 16.20 -5.96
CA LEU A 401 -13.29 16.67 -7.06
C LEU A 401 -13.82 16.27 -8.43
N THR A 402 -14.41 15.07 -8.53
CA THR A 402 -15.03 14.60 -9.78
C THR A 402 -16.19 15.49 -10.17
N ILE A 403 -17.04 15.86 -9.21
CA ILE A 403 -18.17 16.79 -9.42
C ILE A 403 -17.65 18.18 -9.85
N GLU A 404 -16.65 18.74 -9.16
CA GLU A 404 -16.07 20.04 -9.50
C GLU A 404 -15.47 20.03 -10.92
N ARG A 405 -14.76 18.96 -11.28
CA ARG A 405 -14.22 18.79 -12.64
C ARG A 405 -15.34 18.79 -13.69
N ASP A 406 -16.43 18.07 -13.42
CA ASP A 406 -17.55 17.99 -14.37
C ASP A 406 -18.29 19.33 -14.49
N GLN A 407 -18.39 20.09 -13.40
CA GLN A 407 -18.88 21.47 -13.42
C GLN A 407 -17.98 22.39 -14.24
N LEU A 408 -16.65 22.31 -14.05
CA LEU A 408 -15.69 23.09 -14.81
C LEU A 408 -15.73 22.75 -16.29
N GLN A 409 -15.85 21.46 -16.64
CA GLN A 409 -16.02 21.00 -18.01
C GLN A 409 -17.28 21.58 -18.64
N THR A 410 -18.38 21.64 -17.88
CA THR A 410 -19.64 22.26 -18.33
C THR A 410 -19.45 23.75 -18.59
N SER A 411 -18.81 24.47 -17.66
CA SER A 411 -18.51 25.90 -17.84
C SER A 411 -17.61 26.16 -19.04
N TYR A 412 -16.61 25.31 -19.27
CA TYR A 412 -15.72 25.40 -20.44
C TYR A 412 -16.49 25.20 -21.76
N ASN A 413 -17.40 24.23 -21.80
CA ASN A 413 -18.24 23.99 -22.97
C ASN A 413 -19.15 25.19 -23.26
N LEU A 414 -19.75 25.80 -22.22
CA LEU A 414 -20.53 27.03 -22.35
C LEU A 414 -19.70 28.19 -22.91
N LEU A 415 -18.50 28.41 -22.37
CA LEU A 415 -17.61 29.48 -22.85
C LEU A 415 -17.18 29.25 -24.30
N THR A 416 -17.02 27.99 -24.71
CA THR A 416 -16.75 27.62 -26.10
C THR A 416 -17.92 28.02 -27.02
N ILE A 417 -19.16 27.76 -26.59
CA ILE A 417 -20.36 28.17 -27.32
C ILE A 417 -20.45 29.69 -27.43
N GLU A 418 -20.23 30.42 -26.33
CA GLU A 418 -20.24 31.89 -26.33
C GLU A 418 -19.18 32.47 -27.28
N ARG A 419 -17.97 31.91 -27.26
CA ARG A 419 -16.89 32.28 -28.20
C ARG A 419 -17.33 32.07 -29.64
N ASP A 420 -17.94 30.94 -29.95
CA ASP A 420 -18.38 30.62 -31.32
C ASP A 420 -19.52 31.56 -31.77
N GLN A 421 -20.43 31.92 -30.87
CA GLN A 421 -21.45 32.94 -31.12
C GLN A 421 -20.83 34.32 -31.38
N LEU A 422 -19.84 34.72 -30.58
CA LEU A 422 -19.15 35.99 -30.76
C LEU A 422 -18.37 36.02 -32.08
N GLN A 423 -17.73 34.91 -32.45
CA GLN A 423 -17.06 34.76 -33.74
C GLN A 423 -18.05 34.89 -34.90
N ALA A 424 -19.23 34.28 -34.79
CA ALA A 424 -20.28 34.42 -35.81
C ALA A 424 -20.76 35.88 -35.92
N SER A 425 -20.97 36.56 -34.79
CA SER A 425 -21.32 37.98 -34.76
C SER A 425 -20.24 38.86 -35.40
N TYR A 426 -18.97 38.59 -35.07
CA TYR A 426 -17.82 39.28 -35.67
C TYR A 426 -17.76 39.08 -37.19
N ASN A 427 -17.97 37.86 -37.66
CA ASN A 427 -18.01 37.57 -39.10
C ASN A 427 -19.16 38.32 -39.78
N ASN A 428 -20.34 38.41 -39.13
CA ASN A 428 -21.47 39.16 -39.67
C ASN A 428 -21.18 40.67 -39.74
N LEU A 429 -20.58 41.25 -38.70
CA LEU A 429 -20.13 42.65 -38.70
C LEU A 429 -19.08 42.92 -39.79
N THR A 430 -18.20 41.95 -40.04
CA THR A 430 -17.21 42.02 -41.13
C THR A 430 -17.92 42.10 -42.49
N ILE A 431 -18.95 41.27 -42.70
CA ILE A 431 -19.77 41.29 -43.91
C ILE A 431 -20.48 42.64 -44.07
N GLU A 432 -21.09 43.16 -43.00
CA GLU A 432 -21.77 44.46 -43.03
C GLU A 432 -20.80 45.62 -43.31
N ARG A 433 -19.62 45.61 -42.71
CA ARG A 433 -18.55 46.56 -43.02
C ARG A 433 -18.19 46.51 -44.51
N ASP A 434 -18.02 45.32 -45.07
CA ASP A 434 -17.65 45.16 -46.49
C ASP A 434 -18.78 45.60 -47.42
N ARG A 435 -20.05 45.41 -47.03
CA ARG A 435 -21.22 45.96 -47.73
C ARG A 435 -21.23 47.49 -47.71
N ILE A 436 -21.01 48.11 -46.55
CA ILE A 436 -20.92 49.56 -46.41
C ILE A 436 -19.76 50.11 -47.23
N GLN A 437 -18.59 49.47 -47.19
CA GLN A 437 -17.43 49.85 -47.99
C GLN A 437 -17.74 49.80 -49.49
N THR A 438 -18.44 48.76 -49.95
CA THR A 438 -18.88 48.64 -51.34
C THR A 438 -19.84 49.76 -51.72
N SER A 439 -20.81 50.07 -50.85
CA SER A 439 -21.75 51.18 -51.06
C SER A 439 -21.05 52.54 -51.08
N HIS A 440 -20.07 52.75 -50.19
CA HIS A 440 -19.27 53.96 -50.15
C HIS A 440 -18.44 54.14 -51.43
N ASN A 441 -17.80 53.07 -51.89
CA ASN A 441 -17.06 53.08 -53.16
C ASN A 441 -17.99 53.43 -54.34
N LYS A 442 -19.20 52.88 -54.37
CA LYS A 442 -20.20 53.22 -55.39
C LYS A 442 -20.60 54.70 -55.32
N LEU A 443 -20.89 55.23 -54.13
CA LEU A 443 -21.19 56.65 -53.94
C LEU A 443 -20.06 57.57 -54.37
N ASN A 444 -18.79 57.17 -54.14
CA ASN A 444 -17.64 57.93 -54.62
C ASN A 444 -17.58 57.93 -56.15
N ILE A 445 -17.84 56.80 -56.81
CA ILE A 445 -17.93 56.72 -58.27
C ILE A 445 -19.04 57.63 -58.79
N ASP A 446 -20.24 57.57 -58.20
CA ASP A 446 -21.38 58.39 -58.59
C ASP A 446 -21.08 59.89 -58.39
N ARG A 447 -20.41 60.24 -57.28
CA ARG A 447 -19.93 61.61 -57.02
C ARG A 447 -18.93 62.07 -58.09
N ASP A 448 -17.96 61.23 -58.46
CA ASP A 448 -16.95 61.59 -59.45
C ASP A 448 -17.58 61.75 -60.85
N GLN A 449 -18.59 60.95 -61.18
CA GLN A 449 -19.40 61.12 -62.39
C GLN A 449 -20.18 62.44 -62.38
N LEU A 450 -20.86 62.76 -61.26
CA LEU A 450 -21.58 64.02 -61.11
C LEU A 450 -20.63 65.22 -61.18
N GLN A 451 -19.46 65.15 -60.57
CA GLN A 451 -18.43 66.20 -60.66
C GLN A 451 -17.98 66.41 -62.11
N THR A 452 -17.80 65.32 -62.86
CA THR A 452 -17.46 65.38 -64.29
C THR A 452 -18.57 66.06 -65.10
N SER A 453 -19.83 65.68 -64.87
CA SER A 453 -21.00 66.30 -65.51
C SER A 453 -21.13 67.78 -65.17
N TYR A 454 -20.91 68.15 -63.90
CA TYR A 454 -20.90 69.53 -63.44
C TYR A 454 -19.81 70.36 -64.12
N ASN A 455 -18.59 69.82 -64.22
CA ASN A 455 -17.48 70.49 -64.90
C ASN A 455 -17.81 70.71 -66.39
N ASN A 456 -18.40 69.71 -67.07
CA ASN A 456 -18.83 69.86 -68.47
C ASN A 456 -19.91 70.94 -68.64
N MET A 457 -20.94 70.95 -67.78
CA MET A 457 -21.97 72.01 -67.80
C MET A 457 -21.38 73.40 -67.51
N THR A 458 -20.38 73.48 -66.63
CA THR A 458 -19.69 74.75 -66.34
C THR A 458 -18.93 75.24 -67.58
N ILE A 459 -18.21 74.35 -68.28
CA ILE A 459 -17.53 74.67 -69.54
C ILE A 459 -18.54 75.12 -70.61
N GLU A 460 -19.67 74.44 -70.75
CA GLU A 460 -20.74 74.84 -71.68
C GLU A 460 -21.35 76.20 -71.31
N GLY A 461 -21.56 76.44 -70.01
CA GLY A 461 -22.06 77.72 -69.48
C GLY A 461 -21.08 78.88 -69.74
N GLU A 462 -19.80 78.69 -69.48
CA GLU A 462 -18.75 79.68 -69.76
C GLU A 462 -18.62 79.97 -71.26
N SER A 463 -18.73 78.94 -72.10
CA SER A 463 -18.76 79.07 -73.57
C SER A 463 -19.96 79.92 -74.04
N CYS A 464 -21.15 79.66 -73.49
CA CYS A 464 -22.37 80.41 -73.81
C CYS A 464 -22.27 81.88 -73.35
N GLN A 465 -21.73 82.12 -72.15
CA GLN A 465 -21.51 83.45 -71.59
C GLN A 465 -20.56 84.29 -72.47
N CYS A 466 -19.48 83.67 -72.96
CA CYS A 466 -18.50 84.34 -73.82
C CYS A 466 -19.13 84.75 -75.17
N ASN A 467 -19.96 83.88 -75.75
CA ASN A 467 -20.69 84.17 -76.98
C ASN A 467 -21.71 85.30 -76.79
N TYR A 468 -22.48 85.28 -75.70
CA TYR A 468 -23.43 86.35 -75.36
C TYR A 468 -22.73 87.71 -75.21
N MET A 469 -21.58 87.76 -74.53
CA MET A 469 -20.79 88.98 -74.35
C MET A 469 -20.27 89.55 -75.68
N LEU A 470 -19.88 88.70 -76.63
CA LEU A 470 -19.46 89.12 -77.98
C LEU A 470 -20.62 89.77 -78.75
N VAL A 471 -21.81 89.18 -78.72
CA VAL A 471 -23.00 89.74 -79.39
C VAL A 471 -23.39 91.09 -78.79
N ILE A 472 -23.43 91.22 -77.45
CA ILE A 472 -23.74 92.50 -76.80
C ILE A 472 -22.71 93.59 -77.15
N LYS A 473 -21.42 93.24 -77.19
CA LYS A 473 -20.36 94.17 -77.58
C LYS A 473 -20.52 94.64 -79.03
N ALA A 474 -20.92 93.75 -79.94
CA ALA A 474 -21.19 94.12 -81.33
C ALA A 474 -22.43 95.03 -81.46
N LEU A 475 -23.53 94.72 -80.76
CA LEU A 475 -24.74 95.55 -80.76
C LEU A 475 -24.46 96.99 -80.28
N LYS A 476 -23.65 97.16 -79.24
CA LYS A 476 -23.22 98.50 -78.75
C LYS A 476 -22.44 99.30 -79.80
N GLN A 477 -21.73 98.63 -80.69
CA GLN A 477 -20.96 99.24 -81.79
C GLN A 477 -21.84 99.53 -83.03
N GLY A 478 -23.15 99.39 -82.91
CA GLY A 478 -24.09 99.71 -83.97
C GLY A 478 -24.43 98.54 -84.90
N TRP A 479 -23.91 97.34 -84.64
CA TRP A 479 -24.32 96.14 -85.36
C TRP A 479 -25.74 95.72 -84.98
N ARG A 480 -26.35 94.87 -85.80
CA ARG A 480 -27.68 94.32 -85.61
C ARG A 480 -27.59 92.83 -85.70
N PHE A 481 -28.13 92.15 -84.71
CA PHE A 481 -28.11 90.70 -84.66
C PHE A 481 -29.39 90.17 -85.30
N PHE A 482 -29.25 89.24 -86.22
CA PHE A 482 -30.36 88.48 -86.76
C PHE A 482 -29.94 87.03 -86.97
N SER A 483 -30.75 86.11 -86.44
CA SER A 483 -30.49 84.67 -86.42
C SER A 483 -29.14 84.31 -85.76
N SER A 484 -28.09 84.10 -86.55
CA SER A 484 -26.74 83.74 -86.08
C SER A 484 -25.65 84.69 -86.59
N SER A 485 -26.04 85.81 -87.19
CA SER A 485 -25.14 86.74 -87.88
C SER A 485 -25.31 88.17 -87.37
N LEU A 486 -24.25 88.97 -87.50
CA LEU A 486 -24.22 90.39 -87.16
C LEU A 486 -24.15 91.22 -88.44
N TYR A 487 -25.02 92.21 -88.56
CA TYR A 487 -25.16 93.07 -89.74
C TYR A 487 -24.84 94.51 -89.35
N TYR A 488 -24.11 95.21 -90.19
CA TYR A 488 -23.78 96.62 -90.00
C TYR A 488 -24.10 97.39 -91.28
N ILE A 489 -24.82 98.49 -91.13
CA ILE A 489 -25.11 99.40 -92.23
C ILE A 489 -24.12 100.54 -92.14
N SER A 490 -23.27 100.67 -93.17
CA SER A 490 -22.34 101.79 -93.24
C SER A 490 -23.09 103.11 -93.41
N ALA A 491 -22.63 104.16 -92.72
CA ALA A 491 -23.24 105.49 -92.78
C ALA A 491 -22.87 106.25 -94.07
N TYR A 492 -21.86 105.78 -94.81
CA TYR A 492 -21.33 106.43 -96.00
C TYR A 492 -21.54 105.56 -97.23
N MET A 493 -21.88 106.19 -98.35
CA MET A 493 -22.06 105.51 -99.62
C MET A 493 -20.78 105.65 -100.46
N THR A 494 -20.12 104.52 -100.73
CA THR A 494 -18.89 104.44 -101.53
C THR A 494 -19.11 103.51 -102.73
N ASN A 495 -18.06 103.19 -103.52
CA ASN A 495 -18.16 102.14 -104.53
C ASN A 495 -18.11 100.74 -103.89
N TRP A 496 -18.53 99.71 -104.63
CA TRP A 496 -18.63 98.33 -104.11
C TRP A 496 -17.31 97.82 -103.51
N THR A 497 -16.17 98.10 -104.17
CA THR A 497 -14.84 97.64 -103.73
C THR A 497 -14.44 98.28 -102.41
N GLU A 498 -14.64 99.60 -102.27
CA GLU A 498 -14.38 100.33 -101.02
C GLU A 498 -15.33 99.90 -99.90
N SER A 499 -16.62 99.68 -100.22
CA SER A 499 -17.60 99.18 -99.25
C SER A 499 -17.22 97.79 -98.71
N ARG A 500 -16.72 96.90 -99.57
CA ARG A 500 -16.22 95.58 -99.14
C ARG A 500 -15.00 95.68 -98.25
N GLN A 501 -14.09 96.59 -98.57
CA GLN A 501 -12.90 96.81 -97.77
C GLN A 501 -13.26 97.35 -96.37
N ASP A 502 -14.22 98.28 -96.25
CA ASP A 502 -14.71 98.76 -94.94
C ASP A 502 -15.35 97.62 -94.12
N CYS A 503 -16.12 96.72 -94.75
CA CYS A 503 -16.64 95.53 -94.06
C CYS A 503 -15.49 94.65 -93.50
N ARG A 504 -14.43 94.43 -94.30
CA ARG A 504 -13.27 93.61 -93.92
C ARG A 504 -12.41 94.22 -92.84
N GLU A 505 -12.19 95.53 -92.87
CA GLU A 505 -11.49 96.26 -91.82
C GLU A 505 -12.23 96.17 -90.46
N ARG A 506 -13.55 95.95 -90.50
CA ARG A 506 -14.37 95.70 -89.32
C ARG A 506 -14.50 94.22 -88.95
N GLY A 507 -13.77 93.33 -89.61
CA GLY A 507 -13.79 91.88 -89.37
C GLY A 507 -15.01 91.14 -89.94
N ALA A 508 -15.71 91.73 -90.91
CA ALA A 508 -16.84 91.13 -91.63
C ALA A 508 -16.60 91.13 -93.15
N ASP A 509 -17.61 90.80 -93.96
CA ASP A 509 -17.59 90.98 -95.42
C ASP A 509 -18.96 91.56 -95.85
N LEU A 510 -19.11 91.99 -97.10
CA LEU A 510 -20.41 92.47 -97.58
C LEU A 510 -21.47 91.37 -97.45
N VAL A 511 -22.70 91.77 -97.13
CA VAL A 511 -23.74 90.80 -96.76
C VAL A 511 -24.06 89.83 -97.90
N ILE A 512 -24.07 88.54 -97.56
CA ILE A 512 -24.55 87.45 -98.42
C ILE A 512 -25.93 87.08 -97.91
N ILE A 513 -26.91 87.09 -98.80
CA ILE A 513 -28.30 86.88 -98.41
C ILE A 513 -28.68 85.45 -98.79
N LYS A 514 -28.93 84.62 -97.77
CA LYS A 514 -29.14 83.16 -97.94
C LYS A 514 -30.59 82.72 -97.73
N SER A 515 -31.45 83.59 -97.18
CA SER A 515 -32.85 83.27 -96.89
C SER A 515 -33.78 84.46 -97.17
N ALA A 516 -35.06 84.18 -97.41
CA ALA A 516 -36.07 85.21 -97.63
C ALA A 516 -36.30 86.06 -96.37
N GLU A 517 -36.19 85.46 -95.20
CA GLU A 517 -36.31 86.14 -93.90
C GLU A 517 -35.12 87.09 -93.66
N GLU A 518 -33.91 86.68 -94.03
CA GLU A 518 -32.71 87.53 -93.98
C GLU A 518 -32.83 88.72 -94.95
N GLN A 519 -33.31 88.47 -96.18
CA GLN A 519 -33.62 89.51 -97.15
C GLN A 519 -34.62 90.53 -96.58
N GLU A 520 -35.73 90.06 -95.99
CA GLU A 520 -36.75 90.95 -95.41
C GLU A 520 -36.22 91.74 -94.20
N PHE A 521 -35.40 91.11 -93.36
CA PHE A 521 -34.72 91.78 -92.26
C PHE A 521 -33.81 92.92 -92.75
N ILE A 522 -32.99 92.66 -93.78
CA ILE A 522 -32.08 93.67 -94.36
C ILE A 522 -32.88 94.83 -94.98
N ILE A 523 -33.97 94.53 -95.70
CA ILE A 523 -34.86 95.55 -96.29
C ILE A 523 -35.44 96.45 -95.19
N LYS A 524 -35.99 95.87 -94.12
CA LYS A 524 -36.51 96.63 -92.97
C LYS A 524 -35.42 97.44 -92.28
N LEU A 525 -34.21 96.90 -92.20
CA LEU A 525 -33.10 97.56 -91.54
C LEU A 525 -32.57 98.77 -92.32
N LEU A 526 -32.59 98.72 -93.66
CA LEU A 526 -32.23 99.83 -94.53
C LEU A 526 -33.26 100.97 -94.51
N GLY A 527 -34.55 100.63 -94.41
CA GLY A 527 -35.67 101.58 -94.39
C GLY A 527 -36.00 102.19 -95.75
N ASP A 528 -37.13 102.87 -95.84
CA ASP A 528 -37.65 103.40 -97.11
C ASP A 528 -36.69 104.44 -97.72
N ASN A 529 -36.35 104.27 -99.01
CA ASN A 529 -35.47 105.12 -99.84
C ASN A 529 -33.94 105.08 -99.56
N LYS A 530 -33.39 104.01 -98.97
CA LYS A 530 -31.93 103.81 -98.89
C LYS A 530 -31.46 102.65 -99.77
N GLN A 531 -30.33 102.85 -100.46
CA GLN A 531 -29.63 101.81 -101.23
C GLN A 531 -28.33 101.46 -100.51
N ALA A 532 -27.96 100.19 -100.49
CA ALA A 532 -26.70 99.71 -99.93
C ALA A 532 -26.08 98.66 -100.85
N TRP A 533 -24.75 98.61 -100.87
CA TRP A 533 -24.05 97.52 -101.54
C TRP A 533 -24.22 96.23 -100.75
N ILE A 534 -24.57 95.16 -101.46
CA ILE A 534 -24.57 93.79 -100.94
C ILE A 534 -23.39 93.04 -101.55
N GLY A 535 -23.08 91.86 -101.02
CA GLY A 535 -21.93 91.05 -101.43
C GLY A 535 -22.08 90.40 -102.81
N LEU A 536 -22.98 90.88 -103.68
CA LEU A 536 -23.23 90.32 -105.00
C LEU A 536 -22.49 91.16 -106.06
N ILE A 537 -21.69 90.50 -106.90
CA ILE A 537 -20.92 91.14 -107.98
C ILE A 537 -21.04 90.35 -109.29
N ASP A 538 -21.10 91.05 -110.41
CA ASP A 538 -21.02 90.45 -111.75
C ASP A 538 -19.56 90.40 -112.21
N THR A 539 -19.05 89.19 -112.41
CA THR A 539 -17.75 88.95 -113.03
C THR A 539 -17.97 88.24 -114.35
N VAL A 540 -17.99 88.99 -115.45
CA VAL A 540 -18.05 88.45 -116.83
C VAL A 540 -19.36 87.71 -117.14
N GLY A 541 -20.51 88.30 -116.79
CA GLY A 541 -21.84 87.82 -117.15
C GLY A 541 -22.42 86.76 -116.21
N LYS A 542 -21.85 86.63 -115.00
CA LYS A 542 -22.31 85.71 -113.94
C LYS A 542 -22.25 86.42 -112.58
N TRP A 543 -23.36 86.42 -111.86
CA TRP A 543 -23.47 86.96 -110.51
C TRP A 543 -22.92 85.97 -109.47
N LYS A 544 -22.00 86.44 -108.63
CA LYS A 544 -21.39 85.68 -107.53
C LYS A 544 -21.41 86.47 -106.22
N TRP A 545 -21.51 85.76 -105.12
CA TRP A 545 -21.36 86.32 -103.78
C TRP A 545 -19.89 86.48 -103.40
N VAL A 546 -19.61 87.29 -102.38
CA VAL A 546 -18.26 87.56 -101.87
C VAL A 546 -17.52 86.32 -101.31
N ASP A 547 -18.22 85.21 -101.03
CA ASP A 547 -17.65 83.92 -100.62
C ASP A 547 -17.44 82.92 -101.78
N ASP A 548 -17.45 83.42 -103.03
CA ASP A 548 -17.32 82.65 -104.27
C ASP A 548 -18.49 81.71 -104.60
N THR A 549 -19.58 81.75 -103.84
CA THR A 549 -20.81 81.01 -104.19
C THR A 549 -21.57 81.69 -105.34
N GLU A 550 -22.11 80.90 -106.28
CA GLU A 550 -22.93 81.43 -107.39
C GLU A 550 -24.32 81.84 -106.88
N LEU A 551 -24.93 82.86 -107.52
CA LEU A 551 -26.31 83.25 -107.21
C LEU A 551 -27.26 82.11 -107.57
N THR A 552 -27.78 81.42 -106.57
CA THR A 552 -28.85 80.42 -106.76
C THR A 552 -30.12 81.15 -107.18
N SER A 553 -30.63 80.83 -108.37
CA SER A 553 -31.97 81.23 -108.80
C SER A 553 -32.98 80.45 -107.95
N GLY A 554 -33.40 81.04 -106.83
CA GLY A 554 -34.42 80.52 -105.93
C GLY A 554 -35.82 80.67 -106.49
#